data_AF-A0AA42NP22-F1
#
_entry.id   AF-A0AA42NP22-F1
#
_cell.length_a   1.000
_cell.length_b   1.000
_cell.length_c   1.000
_cell.angle_alpha   90.00
_cell.angle_beta   90.00
_cell.angle_gamma   90.00
#
_symmetry.space_group_name_H-M   'P 1'
#
loop_
_entity.id
_entity.type
_entity.pdbx_description
1 polymer ?
#
loop_
_entity_poly.entity_id
_entity_poly.type
_entity_poly.pdbx_seq_one_letter_code
_entity_poly.pdbx_strand_id
1 'polypeptide(L)'
;MFVFTYSISASLFVEAAKENESEQERKYLLRNQFIQDNQPEQAAYPIEGVSLGQGWDLVTGRRTQGTCIEGGSEVEIPGSSSTTQYKYLFDREQIYNSLGLTASASYGGFGWSASVSTSFSETSLADRARTRILSTTLVDKGGIQISPSPERMFGIRLSDQAGKLLDNAGGADKFRKLCGDGFVLAIRRGGQLDVIYELKTALSEYSSAFNLSMSASGYGASANMTLDKTRRDTLNSDDTSIRLVQSGGVLSSPTTKESLVAKIENYPNFEKGAAAPYRIVVWPYSMLPNWKSGSKSLSLMNARAFFMRYQRLMDLSALYTDSQLRSDLYYFPFYPGGKKSSALTKQATLLRAAARCYETLISDCMKYGKCSFELNQVEQCKLESGDADFTYNDRFAINSLVYGAGMARLALSKSARRDGVSVDALKFESIDDSLAIMLNSGEVFKSIGVADSSVNFKDSEWIKKSGTDLYYALLANAPMKRMQLEDKDGKPTLAKAGDESRDALTLCEGGAYKGKCILDGDQYYKALFDSETQHKQNAMNILSTWVLQVRLLPLSQAFCAQSLMHPMCRSPEQLIEYLPQEANFTVGADANFVAQTPTPPPTPVRPPKLPPREPIDRPCPPSICL
;
A
#
# COMPACT_ATOMS: atom_id res chain seq x y z
N MET A 1 60.59 7.23 15.16
CA MET A 1 59.73 8.43 15.19
C MET A 1 59.23 8.83 13.79
N PHE A 2 58.90 7.86 12.90
CA PHE A 2 58.50 8.15 11.51
C PHE A 2 57.37 7.24 10.97
N VAL A 3 56.68 6.50 11.84
CA VAL A 3 55.61 5.54 11.44
C VAL A 3 54.20 6.04 11.79
N PHE A 4 54.07 7.11 12.58
CA PHE A 4 52.75 7.59 13.06
C PHE A 4 52.04 8.60 12.14
N THR A 5 52.68 9.13 11.10
CA THR A 5 52.07 10.16 10.22
C THR A 5 51.35 9.62 8.99
N TYR A 6 51.53 8.36 8.62
CA TYR A 6 50.86 7.76 7.44
C TYR A 6 49.45 7.21 7.71
N SER A 7 49.08 6.98 8.98
CA SER A 7 47.77 6.39 9.32
C SER A 7 46.63 7.43 9.36
N ILE A 8 46.96 8.69 9.64
CA ILE A 8 45.97 9.79 9.74
C ILE A 8 45.52 10.24 8.34
N SER A 9 46.42 10.24 7.36
CA SER A 9 46.10 10.63 5.98
C SER A 9 45.19 9.62 5.28
N ALA A 10 45.36 8.31 5.48
CA ALA A 10 44.49 7.30 4.88
C ALA A 10 43.04 7.38 5.38
N SER A 11 42.83 7.71 6.65
CA SER A 11 41.49 7.83 7.25
C SER A 11 40.71 9.03 6.70
N LEU A 12 41.39 10.18 6.51
CA LEU A 12 40.80 11.39 5.91
C LEU A 12 40.42 11.20 4.42
N PHE A 13 41.21 10.42 3.66
CA PHE A 13 40.88 10.12 2.26
C PHE A 13 39.67 9.18 2.13
N VAL A 14 39.49 8.22 3.05
CA VAL A 14 38.31 7.33 3.07
C VAL A 14 37.04 8.10 3.43
N GLU A 15 37.13 9.08 4.34
CA GLU A 15 35.99 9.89 4.76
C GLU A 15 35.55 10.88 3.66
N ALA A 16 36.50 11.55 3.01
CA ALA A 16 36.22 12.41 1.85
C ALA A 16 35.67 11.62 0.63
N ALA A 17 36.10 10.37 0.44
CA ALA A 17 35.54 9.50 -0.60
C ALA A 17 34.08 9.12 -0.30
N LYS A 18 33.75 8.82 0.96
CA LYS A 18 32.37 8.52 1.39
C LYS A 18 31.44 9.74 1.28
N GLU A 19 31.92 10.93 1.60
CA GLU A 19 31.14 12.16 1.42
C GLU A 19 30.81 12.39 -0.07
N ASN A 20 31.79 12.21 -0.96
CA ASN A 20 31.58 12.34 -2.42
C ASN A 20 30.62 11.29 -2.98
N GLU A 21 30.71 10.02 -2.55
CA GLU A 21 29.76 8.98 -2.95
C GLU A 21 28.32 9.32 -2.50
N SER A 22 28.16 9.81 -1.27
CA SER A 22 26.84 10.19 -0.73
C SER A 22 26.23 11.39 -1.46
N GLU A 23 27.05 12.37 -1.88
CA GLU A 23 26.56 13.52 -2.64
C GLU A 23 26.18 13.12 -4.07
N GLN A 24 26.96 12.25 -4.70
CA GLN A 24 26.65 11.74 -6.03
C GLN A 24 25.37 10.88 -6.02
N GLU A 25 25.20 10.02 -5.02
CA GLU A 25 23.97 9.24 -4.82
C GLU A 25 22.77 10.18 -4.57
N ARG A 26 22.93 11.19 -3.70
CA ARG A 26 21.88 12.19 -3.46
C ARG A 26 21.51 12.95 -4.73
N LYS A 27 22.48 13.38 -5.54
CA LYS A 27 22.23 14.04 -6.84
C LYS A 27 21.52 13.12 -7.81
N TYR A 28 21.90 11.84 -7.85
CA TYR A 28 21.25 10.83 -8.67
C TYR A 28 19.78 10.60 -8.25
N LEU A 29 19.53 10.47 -6.94
CA LEU A 29 18.18 10.33 -6.39
C LEU A 29 17.32 11.56 -6.67
N LEU A 30 17.84 12.77 -6.44
CA LEU A 30 17.13 14.02 -6.75
C LEU A 30 16.84 14.17 -8.24
N ARG A 31 17.76 13.74 -9.11
CA ARG A 31 17.56 13.74 -10.56
C ARG A 31 16.48 12.75 -10.98
N ASN A 32 16.50 11.52 -10.45
CA ASN A 32 15.49 10.52 -10.76
C ASN A 32 14.11 10.94 -10.25
N GLN A 33 14.04 11.48 -9.02
CA GLN A 33 12.82 12.05 -8.47
C GLN A 33 12.32 13.20 -9.35
N PHE A 34 13.19 14.10 -9.79
CA PHE A 34 12.82 15.16 -10.72
C PHE A 34 12.27 14.60 -12.04
N ILE A 35 12.90 13.57 -12.61
CA ILE A 35 12.40 12.93 -13.84
C ILE A 35 11.01 12.34 -13.60
N GLN A 36 10.81 11.63 -12.49
CA GLN A 36 9.54 10.99 -12.15
C GLN A 36 8.43 12.02 -11.87
N ASP A 37 8.71 13.05 -11.06
CA ASP A 37 7.77 14.12 -10.73
C ASP A 37 7.39 14.99 -11.94
N ASN A 38 8.20 14.95 -13.01
CA ASN A 38 7.95 15.72 -14.24
C ASN A 38 7.43 14.88 -15.42
N GLN A 39 7.13 13.59 -15.21
CA GLN A 39 6.52 12.78 -16.25
C GLN A 39 5.04 13.13 -16.44
N PRO A 40 4.53 13.09 -17.68
CA PRO A 40 3.10 13.20 -17.94
C PRO A 40 2.35 12.10 -17.20
N GLU A 41 1.37 12.46 -16.37
CA GLU A 41 0.55 11.47 -15.68
C GLU A 41 -0.71 11.18 -16.48
N GLN A 42 -1.05 9.89 -16.63
CA GLN A 42 -2.33 9.49 -17.19
C GLN A 42 -3.31 9.27 -16.04
N ALA A 43 -4.46 9.94 -16.11
CA ALA A 43 -5.56 9.72 -15.21
C ALA A 43 -6.80 9.35 -16.00
N ALA A 44 -7.71 8.60 -15.40
CA ALA A 44 -8.96 8.26 -16.04
C ALA A 44 -9.90 9.49 -16.10
N TYR A 45 -10.71 9.58 -17.16
CA TYR A 45 -11.50 10.77 -17.44
C TYR A 45 -12.58 11.01 -16.37
N PRO A 46 -12.71 12.23 -15.80
CA PRO A 46 -13.68 12.51 -14.74
C PRO A 46 -15.12 12.53 -15.26
N ILE A 47 -16.08 12.08 -14.45
CA ILE A 47 -17.51 12.11 -14.81
C ILE A 47 -18.01 13.54 -15.00
N GLU A 48 -17.49 14.48 -14.21
CA GLU A 48 -17.86 15.90 -14.28
C GLU A 48 -17.39 16.59 -15.56
N GLY A 49 -16.67 15.85 -16.42
CA GLY A 49 -16.02 16.38 -17.61
C GLY A 49 -14.80 17.23 -17.26
N VAL A 50 -13.90 17.38 -18.23
CA VAL A 50 -12.75 18.29 -18.13
C VAL A 50 -12.37 18.77 -19.52
N SER A 51 -11.86 20.00 -19.60
CA SER A 51 -11.42 20.63 -20.84
C SER A 51 -9.91 20.68 -20.96
N LEU A 52 -9.40 20.80 -22.18
CA LEU A 52 -7.98 21.02 -22.45
C LEU A 52 -7.49 22.29 -21.73
N GLY A 53 -6.33 22.19 -21.07
CA GLY A 53 -5.65 23.27 -20.36
C GLY A 53 -6.25 23.60 -18.99
N GLN A 54 -7.38 22.99 -18.65
CA GLN A 54 -7.96 23.09 -17.31
C GLN A 54 -6.97 22.54 -16.28
N GLY A 55 -6.85 23.25 -15.16
CA GLY A 55 -6.01 22.85 -14.06
C GLY A 55 -6.49 21.56 -13.41
N TRP A 56 -5.55 20.78 -12.89
CA TRP A 56 -5.76 19.45 -12.33
C TRP A 56 -4.95 19.29 -11.05
N ASP A 57 -5.63 18.92 -9.96
CA ASP A 57 -4.97 18.56 -8.71
C ASP A 57 -4.65 17.06 -8.76
N LEU A 58 -3.37 16.76 -8.99
CA LEU A 58 -2.88 15.39 -9.13
C LEU A 58 -2.97 14.61 -7.81
N VAL A 59 -2.95 15.30 -6.67
CA VAL A 59 -3.17 14.66 -5.37
C VAL A 59 -4.63 14.30 -5.21
N THR A 60 -5.56 15.23 -5.48
CA THR A 60 -7.01 15.01 -5.29
C THR A 60 -7.72 14.35 -6.47
N GLY A 61 -7.02 14.14 -7.60
CA GLY A 61 -7.59 13.50 -8.79
C GLY A 61 -8.76 14.28 -9.37
N ARG A 62 -8.79 15.61 -9.16
CA ARG A 62 -9.93 16.47 -9.49
C ARG A 62 -9.51 17.61 -10.39
N ARG A 63 -10.43 18.00 -11.27
CA ARG A 63 -10.30 19.27 -12.01
C ARG A 63 -10.43 20.44 -11.05
N THR A 64 -9.68 21.48 -11.32
CA THR A 64 -9.81 22.78 -10.66
C THR A 64 -10.64 23.74 -11.51
N GLN A 65 -10.94 24.91 -10.97
CA GLN A 65 -11.78 25.88 -11.68
C GLN A 65 -11.02 26.69 -12.74
N GLY A 66 -9.70 26.82 -12.61
CA GLY A 66 -8.88 27.68 -13.47
C GLY A 66 -8.31 26.97 -14.70
N THR A 67 -8.08 27.75 -15.74
CA THR A 67 -7.20 27.42 -16.87
C THR A 67 -5.98 28.31 -16.75
N CYS A 68 -4.86 27.73 -16.29
CA CYS A 68 -3.67 28.49 -15.90
C CYS A 68 -2.52 28.43 -16.91
N ILE A 69 -2.81 27.91 -18.10
CA ILE A 69 -1.90 27.93 -19.25
C ILE A 69 -2.47 28.74 -20.40
N GLU A 70 -1.59 29.15 -21.29
CA GLU A 70 -1.90 29.78 -22.57
C GLU A 70 -0.84 29.39 -23.60
N GLY A 71 -1.05 29.77 -24.87
CA GLY A 71 -0.02 29.60 -25.90
C GLY A 71 -0.13 28.34 -26.75
N GLY A 72 -1.10 27.47 -26.45
CA GLY A 72 -1.37 26.27 -27.23
C GLY A 72 -2.63 26.36 -28.09
N SER A 73 -2.68 25.51 -29.11
CA SER A 73 -3.84 25.26 -29.96
C SER A 73 -4.26 23.80 -29.86
N GLU A 74 -5.56 23.54 -29.92
CA GLU A 74 -6.09 22.18 -29.96
C GLU A 74 -5.72 21.52 -31.29
N VAL A 75 -5.17 20.30 -31.21
CA VAL A 75 -4.88 19.46 -32.36
C VAL A 75 -5.47 18.08 -32.15
N GLU A 76 -6.01 17.50 -33.22
CA GLU A 76 -6.48 16.11 -33.19
C GLU A 76 -5.28 15.15 -33.08
N ILE A 77 -5.41 14.17 -32.20
CA ILE A 77 -4.48 13.06 -32.09
C ILE A 77 -5.08 11.90 -32.89
N PRO A 78 -4.42 11.42 -33.96
CA PRO A 78 -4.82 10.16 -34.58
C PRO A 78 -4.55 9.01 -33.61
N GLY A 79 -5.41 8.00 -33.62
CA GLY A 79 -5.21 6.81 -32.79
C GLY A 79 -6.04 5.64 -33.29
N SER A 80 -5.43 4.47 -33.29
CA SER A 80 -6.09 3.18 -33.50
C SER A 80 -5.20 2.10 -32.87
N SER A 81 -5.20 2.02 -31.55
CA SER A 81 -4.54 0.96 -30.81
C SER A 81 -5.51 0.23 -29.91
N SER A 82 -5.24 -1.03 -29.63
CA SER A 82 -5.94 -1.80 -28.62
C SER A 82 -4.93 -2.63 -27.84
N THR A 83 -5.09 -2.70 -26.54
CA THR A 83 -4.21 -3.47 -25.67
C THR A 83 -5.03 -4.10 -24.57
N THR A 84 -4.95 -5.42 -24.42
CA THR A 84 -5.53 -6.16 -23.30
C THR A 84 -4.41 -6.67 -22.42
N GLN A 85 -4.48 -6.37 -21.12
CA GLN A 85 -3.51 -6.82 -20.13
C GLN A 85 -4.23 -7.58 -19.03
N TYR A 86 -3.59 -8.63 -18.52
CA TYR A 86 -4.05 -9.35 -17.34
C TYR A 86 -3.02 -9.18 -16.22
N LYS A 87 -3.47 -8.82 -15.02
CA LYS A 87 -2.62 -8.59 -13.86
C LYS A 87 -3.20 -9.30 -12.65
N TYR A 88 -2.34 -9.97 -11.89
CA TYR A 88 -2.70 -10.42 -10.56
C TYR A 88 -2.77 -9.25 -9.60
N LEU A 89 -3.75 -9.30 -8.72
CA LEU A 89 -3.97 -8.31 -7.69
C LEU A 89 -3.78 -8.97 -6.32
N PHE A 90 -2.66 -8.64 -5.69
CA PHE A 90 -2.26 -9.14 -4.38
C PHE A 90 -2.60 -8.16 -3.25
N ASP A 91 -2.69 -6.87 -3.57
CA ASP A 91 -3.07 -5.83 -2.63
C ASP A 91 -3.88 -4.73 -3.32
N ARG A 92 -4.47 -3.86 -2.49
CA ARG A 92 -5.24 -2.70 -2.95
C ARG A 92 -4.42 -1.73 -3.78
N GLU A 93 -3.13 -1.66 -3.50
CA GLU A 93 -2.23 -0.81 -4.25
C GLU A 93 -2.12 -1.21 -5.70
N GLN A 94 -2.01 -2.50 -5.99
CA GLN A 94 -1.95 -2.98 -7.36
C GLN A 94 -3.23 -2.73 -8.12
N ILE A 95 -4.40 -2.77 -7.46
CA ILE A 95 -5.66 -2.37 -8.07
C ILE A 95 -5.59 -0.89 -8.45
N TYR A 96 -5.27 -0.02 -7.50
CA TYR A 96 -5.22 1.42 -7.75
C TYR A 96 -4.19 1.80 -8.82
N ASN A 97 -2.99 1.22 -8.75
CA ASN A 97 -1.94 1.44 -9.73
C ASN A 97 -2.34 0.93 -11.13
N SER A 98 -3.01 -0.21 -11.21
CA SER A 98 -3.40 -0.80 -12.50
C SER A 98 -4.57 -0.09 -13.16
N LEU A 99 -5.52 0.38 -12.36
CA LEU A 99 -6.66 1.17 -12.82
C LEU A 99 -6.31 2.65 -13.06
N GLY A 100 -5.09 3.08 -12.75
CA GLY A 100 -4.68 4.49 -12.86
C GLY A 100 -5.44 5.40 -11.88
N LEU A 101 -5.82 4.85 -10.72
CA LEU A 101 -6.53 5.58 -9.68
C LEU A 101 -5.53 6.38 -8.85
N THR A 102 -5.82 7.66 -8.67
CA THR A 102 -5.04 8.54 -7.79
C THR A 102 -5.40 8.26 -6.33
N ALA A 103 -4.47 8.53 -5.42
CA ALA A 103 -4.58 8.30 -3.98
C ALA A 103 -5.88 8.85 -3.34
N SER A 104 -6.36 9.97 -3.84
CA SER A 104 -7.56 10.67 -3.41
C SER A 104 -8.88 10.02 -3.79
N ALA A 105 -8.93 9.29 -4.91
CA ALA A 105 -10.10 8.52 -5.30
C ALA A 105 -10.50 7.52 -4.20
N SER A 106 -9.54 7.14 -3.36
CA SER A 106 -9.65 6.12 -2.33
C SER A 106 -9.59 6.64 -0.90
N TYR A 107 -9.18 7.90 -0.66
CA TYR A 107 -9.20 8.53 0.67
C TYR A 107 -10.52 9.28 0.94
N GLY A 108 -11.03 10.01 -0.05
CA GLY A 108 -12.31 10.71 0.09
C GLY A 108 -13.28 10.13 -0.91
N GLY A 109 -14.23 9.29 -0.46
CA GLY A 109 -15.29 8.61 -1.25
C GLY A 109 -16.25 9.53 -2.03
N PHE A 110 -15.74 10.64 -2.54
CA PHE A 110 -16.38 11.78 -3.17
C PHE A 110 -15.65 12.23 -4.45
N GLY A 111 -14.52 11.62 -4.86
CA GLY A 111 -13.63 12.20 -5.89
C GLY A 111 -13.53 11.49 -7.25
N TRP A 112 -13.94 10.23 -7.31
CA TRP A 112 -14.11 9.49 -8.55
C TRP A 112 -15.51 8.91 -8.52
N SER A 113 -16.10 8.65 -9.68
CA SER A 113 -17.46 8.12 -9.81
C SER A 113 -17.83 7.23 -8.63
N ALA A 114 -18.86 7.62 -7.88
CA ALA A 114 -19.32 6.85 -6.73
C ALA A 114 -19.76 5.42 -7.11
N SER A 115 -19.55 4.99 -8.36
CA SER A 115 -19.73 3.63 -8.86
C SER A 115 -18.42 2.85 -9.01
N VAL A 116 -17.30 3.45 -9.47
CA VAL A 116 -16.07 2.67 -9.73
C VAL A 116 -15.21 2.54 -8.48
N SER A 117 -14.96 3.63 -7.76
CA SER A 117 -14.18 3.55 -6.52
C SER A 117 -14.93 2.77 -5.45
N THR A 118 -16.25 2.90 -5.35
CA THR A 118 -17.09 2.15 -4.40
C THR A 118 -17.08 0.66 -4.72
N SER A 119 -17.36 0.28 -5.97
CA SER A 119 -17.39 -1.13 -6.37
C SER A 119 -16.04 -1.83 -6.21
N PHE A 120 -14.91 -1.12 -6.31
CA PHE A 120 -13.62 -1.72 -6.02
C PHE A 120 -13.20 -1.59 -4.54
N SER A 121 -13.57 -0.51 -3.85
CA SER A 121 -13.23 -0.29 -2.43
C SER A 121 -13.88 -1.30 -1.48
N GLU A 122 -15.08 -1.78 -1.82
CA GLU A 122 -15.76 -2.85 -1.07
C GLU A 122 -15.04 -4.20 -1.18
N THR A 123 -14.12 -4.35 -2.15
CA THR A 123 -13.33 -5.56 -2.27
C THR A 123 -12.33 -5.60 -1.11
N SER A 124 -12.61 -6.45 -0.12
CA SER A 124 -11.69 -6.71 0.98
C SER A 124 -10.52 -7.52 0.46
N LEU A 125 -9.41 -6.84 0.15
CA LEU A 125 -8.17 -7.46 -0.34
C LEU A 125 -7.33 -8.06 0.79
N ALA A 126 -7.76 -7.88 2.03
CA ALA A 126 -7.28 -8.66 3.16
C ALA A 126 -7.65 -10.15 3.02
N ASP A 127 -8.69 -10.49 2.25
CA ASP A 127 -9.05 -11.87 1.95
C ASP A 127 -8.12 -12.45 0.88
N ARG A 128 -7.01 -13.07 1.31
CA ARG A 128 -6.01 -13.70 0.45
C ARG A 128 -6.36 -15.12 0.04
N ALA A 129 -7.43 -15.69 0.61
CA ALA A 129 -8.03 -16.93 0.15
C ALA A 129 -8.54 -16.83 -1.30
N ARG A 130 -8.78 -15.62 -1.80
CA ARG A 130 -9.31 -15.36 -3.14
C ARG A 130 -8.23 -14.88 -4.07
N THR A 131 -8.09 -15.55 -5.21
CA THR A 131 -7.23 -15.09 -6.29
C THR A 131 -7.96 -14.02 -7.09
N ARG A 132 -7.31 -12.86 -7.29
CA ARG A 132 -7.89 -11.76 -8.05
C ARG A 132 -7.07 -11.46 -9.29
N ILE A 133 -7.76 -11.38 -10.42
CA ILE A 133 -7.16 -11.09 -11.72
C ILE A 133 -7.89 -9.87 -12.29
N LEU A 134 -7.15 -8.81 -12.59
CA LEU A 134 -7.65 -7.68 -13.35
C LEU A 134 -7.31 -7.88 -14.82
N SER A 135 -8.32 -7.91 -15.68
CA SER A 135 -8.19 -7.70 -17.11
C SER A 135 -8.51 -6.24 -17.43
N THR A 136 -7.58 -5.57 -18.11
CA THR A 136 -7.77 -4.20 -18.59
C THR A 136 -7.60 -4.19 -20.09
N THR A 137 -8.68 -3.91 -20.82
CA THR A 137 -8.67 -3.67 -22.26
C THR A 137 -8.81 -2.19 -22.54
N LEU A 138 -7.77 -1.61 -23.15
CA LEU A 138 -7.73 -0.21 -23.58
C LEU A 138 -7.82 -0.16 -25.09
N VAL A 139 -8.74 0.65 -25.59
CA VAL A 139 -8.94 0.89 -27.01
C VAL A 139 -8.80 2.38 -27.22
N ASP A 140 -7.79 2.79 -27.99
CA ASP A 140 -7.53 4.18 -28.31
C ASP A 140 -7.93 4.47 -29.76
N LYS A 141 -8.86 5.41 -29.94
CA LYS A 141 -9.36 5.85 -31.25
C LYS A 141 -8.96 7.31 -31.54
N GLY A 142 -7.89 7.77 -30.89
CA GLY A 142 -7.37 9.14 -30.99
C GLY A 142 -7.78 10.03 -29.83
N GLY A 143 -7.85 11.33 -30.08
CA GLY A 143 -8.21 12.30 -29.05
C GLY A 143 -7.94 13.72 -29.48
N ILE A 144 -7.87 14.61 -28.50
CA ILE A 144 -7.50 16.01 -28.68
C ILE A 144 -6.38 16.35 -27.70
N GLN A 145 -5.43 17.18 -28.11
CA GLN A 145 -4.38 17.67 -27.24
C GLN A 145 -4.06 19.13 -27.51
N ILE A 146 -3.44 19.77 -26.53
CA ILE A 146 -2.83 21.08 -26.72
C ILE A 146 -1.45 20.87 -27.31
N SER A 147 -1.21 21.49 -28.47
CA SER A 147 0.11 21.62 -29.08
C SER A 147 0.56 23.08 -29.02
N PRO A 148 1.87 23.39 -28.96
CA PRO A 148 2.36 24.75 -29.19
C PRO A 148 1.76 25.33 -30.47
N SER A 149 1.18 26.53 -30.37
CA SER A 149 0.62 27.23 -31.53
C SER A 149 1.78 27.77 -32.40
N PRO A 150 1.77 27.53 -33.73
CA PRO A 150 2.81 28.06 -34.61
C PRO A 150 2.84 29.59 -34.66
N GLU A 151 1.72 30.25 -34.33
CA GLU A 151 1.60 31.71 -34.29
C GLU A 151 2.26 32.33 -33.05
N ARG A 152 2.58 31.53 -32.02
CA ARG A 152 3.13 32.00 -30.75
C ARG A 152 4.54 31.45 -30.55
N MET A 153 5.53 32.34 -30.62
CA MET A 153 6.95 31.99 -30.45
C MET A 153 7.31 31.27 -29.13
N PHE A 154 6.49 31.43 -28.08
CA PHE A 154 6.83 30.98 -26.72
C PHE A 154 6.21 29.64 -26.31
N GLY A 155 5.50 28.96 -27.20
CA GLY A 155 4.85 27.68 -26.91
C GLY A 155 3.82 27.75 -25.78
N ILE A 156 3.53 26.59 -25.16
CA ILE A 156 2.62 26.50 -24.01
C ILE A 156 3.34 27.05 -22.77
N ARG A 157 2.72 28.00 -22.07
CA ARG A 157 3.29 28.68 -20.90
C ARG A 157 2.22 28.96 -19.84
N LEU A 158 2.63 29.28 -18.61
CA LEU A 158 1.70 29.81 -17.61
C LEU A 158 1.10 31.13 -18.07
N SER A 159 -0.18 31.34 -17.79
CA SER A 159 -0.82 32.64 -18.01
C SER A 159 -0.25 33.70 -17.08
N ASP A 160 -0.28 34.96 -17.49
CA ASP A 160 0.28 36.07 -16.70
C ASP A 160 -0.39 36.18 -15.32
N GLN A 161 -1.70 35.90 -15.23
CA GLN A 161 -2.42 35.87 -13.95
C GLN A 161 -1.92 34.75 -13.04
N ALA A 162 -1.69 33.56 -13.58
CA ALA A 162 -1.20 32.42 -12.82
C ALA A 162 0.25 32.64 -12.36
N GLY A 163 1.10 33.22 -13.23
CA GLY A 163 2.46 33.65 -12.87
C GLY A 163 2.47 34.67 -11.72
N LYS A 164 1.60 35.68 -11.78
CA LYS A 164 1.45 36.68 -10.70
C LYS A 164 0.99 36.06 -9.38
N LEU A 165 0.18 34.99 -9.42
CA LEU A 165 -0.23 34.31 -8.19
C LEU A 165 0.98 33.70 -7.48
N LEU A 166 1.89 33.06 -8.21
CA LEU A 166 3.11 32.45 -7.64
C LEU A 166 4.06 33.47 -7.02
N ASP A 167 4.02 34.73 -7.46
CA ASP A 167 4.92 35.79 -7.01
C ASP A 167 4.57 36.37 -5.64
N ASN A 168 3.35 36.13 -5.16
CA ASN A 168 2.88 36.68 -3.90
C ASN A 168 3.25 35.76 -2.72
N ALA A 169 3.43 36.33 -1.53
CA ALA A 169 3.53 35.55 -0.30
C ALA A 169 2.25 34.72 -0.08
N GLY A 170 2.38 33.41 0.14
CA GLY A 170 1.24 32.47 0.17
C GLY A 170 0.58 32.24 -1.19
N GLY A 171 1.20 32.72 -2.27
CA GLY A 171 0.76 32.61 -3.64
C GLY A 171 0.62 31.17 -4.15
N ALA A 172 1.53 30.29 -3.72
CA ALA A 172 1.53 28.87 -4.06
C ALA A 172 0.21 28.18 -3.65
N ASP A 173 -0.29 28.43 -2.43
CA ASP A 173 -1.55 27.83 -1.95
C ASP A 173 -2.75 28.32 -2.78
N LYS A 174 -2.77 29.61 -3.13
CA LYS A 174 -3.82 30.19 -3.98
C LYS A 174 -3.74 29.66 -5.42
N PHE A 175 -2.52 29.56 -5.96
CA PHE A 175 -2.28 28.96 -7.27
C PHE A 175 -2.79 27.53 -7.29
N ARG A 176 -2.42 26.70 -6.32
CA ARG A 176 -2.86 25.29 -6.27
C ARG A 176 -4.38 25.16 -6.13
N LYS A 177 -5.02 25.98 -5.30
CA LYS A 177 -6.50 25.97 -5.20
C LYS A 177 -7.18 26.33 -6.53
N LEU A 178 -6.58 27.23 -7.31
CA LEU A 178 -7.14 27.71 -8.58
C LEU A 178 -6.81 26.79 -9.76
N CYS A 179 -5.56 26.33 -9.84
CA CYS A 179 -4.93 25.69 -10.98
C CYS A 179 -4.59 24.21 -10.75
N GLY A 180 -4.52 23.76 -9.49
CA GLY A 180 -3.97 22.46 -9.14
C GLY A 180 -2.45 22.41 -9.28
N ASP A 181 -1.92 21.20 -9.47
CA ASP A 181 -0.48 20.92 -9.57
C ASP A 181 -0.05 20.52 -11.01
N GLY A 182 -1.04 20.29 -11.89
CA GLY A 182 -0.83 20.10 -13.32
C GLY A 182 -2.00 20.63 -14.14
N PHE A 183 -1.95 20.45 -15.45
CA PHE A 183 -3.03 20.83 -16.36
C PHE A 183 -3.31 19.73 -17.37
N VAL A 184 -4.55 19.65 -17.86
CA VAL A 184 -4.94 18.65 -18.87
C VAL A 184 -4.32 19.01 -20.21
N LEU A 185 -3.27 18.28 -20.61
CA LEU A 185 -2.63 18.45 -21.91
C LEU A 185 -3.44 17.76 -23.02
N ALA A 186 -3.95 16.56 -22.76
CA ALA A 186 -4.65 15.77 -23.75
C ALA A 186 -5.86 15.04 -23.16
N ILE A 187 -6.88 14.83 -24.00
CA ILE A 187 -8.05 14.01 -23.71
C ILE A 187 -8.09 12.90 -24.76
N ARG A 188 -7.89 11.65 -24.31
CA ARG A 188 -7.93 10.46 -25.16
C ARG A 188 -9.36 9.96 -25.30
N ARG A 189 -9.73 9.59 -26.52
CA ARG A 189 -11.05 9.05 -26.88
C ARG A 189 -10.91 7.60 -27.32
N GLY A 190 -11.87 6.79 -26.94
CA GLY A 190 -11.86 5.36 -27.19
C GLY A 190 -12.72 4.64 -26.17
N GLY A 191 -12.15 3.63 -25.52
CA GLY A 191 -12.82 2.96 -24.43
C GLY A 191 -11.87 2.16 -23.56
N GLN A 192 -12.22 2.02 -22.29
CA GLN A 192 -11.53 1.20 -21.31
C GLN A 192 -12.52 0.24 -20.66
N LEU A 193 -12.18 -1.04 -20.68
CA LEU A 193 -12.91 -2.12 -20.05
C LEU A 193 -12.01 -2.75 -18.99
N ASP A 194 -12.40 -2.61 -17.73
CA ASP A 194 -11.74 -3.23 -16.59
C ASP A 194 -12.63 -4.32 -16.02
N VAL A 195 -12.09 -5.52 -15.88
CA VAL A 195 -12.79 -6.70 -15.39
C VAL A 195 -11.96 -7.31 -14.27
N ILE A 196 -12.49 -7.33 -13.05
CA ILE A 196 -11.90 -8.07 -11.94
C ILE A 196 -12.60 -9.41 -11.82
N TYR A 197 -11.82 -10.47 -12.01
CA TYR A 197 -12.18 -11.83 -11.65
C TYR A 197 -11.74 -12.07 -10.21
N GLU A 198 -12.65 -12.56 -9.39
CA GLU A 198 -12.35 -13.03 -8.04
C GLU A 198 -12.71 -14.51 -7.95
N LEU A 199 -11.69 -15.35 -7.88
CA LEU A 199 -11.78 -16.80 -7.80
C LEU A 199 -11.74 -17.20 -6.32
N LYS A 200 -12.67 -18.05 -5.85
CA LYS A 200 -12.62 -18.57 -4.46
C LYS A 200 -11.49 -19.57 -4.22
N THR A 201 -10.84 -20.04 -5.27
CA THR A 201 -9.76 -21.02 -5.21
C THR A 201 -8.39 -20.34 -5.10
N ALA A 202 -7.54 -20.97 -4.29
CA ALA A 202 -6.25 -20.44 -3.93
C ALA A 202 -5.20 -20.55 -5.04
N LEU A 203 -4.17 -19.73 -4.91
CA LEU A 203 -3.10 -19.54 -5.86
C LEU A 203 -2.29 -20.81 -6.15
N SER A 204 -2.33 -21.87 -5.33
CA SER A 204 -1.44 -23.03 -5.51
C SER A 204 -1.72 -23.84 -6.79
N GLU A 205 -2.99 -24.09 -7.13
CA GLU A 205 -3.35 -24.78 -8.38
C GLU A 205 -3.13 -23.89 -9.62
N TYR A 206 -3.35 -22.58 -9.49
CA TYR A 206 -3.27 -21.63 -10.61
C TYR A 206 -1.89 -21.01 -10.83
N SER A 207 -1.07 -20.91 -9.79
CA SER A 207 0.28 -20.36 -9.86
C SER A 207 1.13 -21.18 -10.82
N SER A 208 1.01 -22.51 -10.86
CA SER A 208 1.79 -23.32 -11.79
C SER A 208 1.42 -23.06 -13.27
N ALA A 209 0.14 -22.95 -13.59
CA ALA A 209 -0.36 -22.69 -14.95
C ALA A 209 -0.16 -21.23 -15.42
N PHE A 210 -0.11 -20.28 -14.48
CA PHE A 210 0.05 -18.86 -14.77
C PHE A 210 1.49 -18.35 -14.60
N ASN A 211 2.28 -18.90 -13.66
CA ASN A 211 3.71 -18.64 -13.51
C ASN A 211 4.49 -19.03 -14.78
N LEU A 212 3.99 -20.00 -15.56
CA LEU A 212 4.54 -20.36 -16.87
C LEU A 212 4.39 -19.24 -17.93
N SER A 213 3.37 -18.39 -17.83
CA SER A 213 3.29 -17.15 -18.64
C SER A 213 4.16 -16.01 -18.08
N MET A 214 4.49 -16.06 -16.78
CA MET A 214 5.29 -15.04 -16.09
C MET A 214 6.80 -15.30 -16.19
N SER A 215 7.25 -16.55 -16.37
CA SER A 215 8.66 -16.87 -16.62
C SER A 215 9.12 -16.51 -18.03
N ALA A 216 8.20 -16.45 -19.00
CA ALA A 216 8.48 -16.04 -20.38
C ALA A 216 8.44 -14.52 -20.60
N SER A 217 7.88 -13.76 -19.66
CA SER A 217 7.78 -12.31 -19.71
C SER A 217 7.93 -11.79 -18.28
N GLY A 218 9.15 -11.39 -17.90
CA GLY A 218 9.49 -11.09 -16.50
C GLY A 218 8.41 -10.27 -15.78
N TYR A 219 8.12 -10.64 -14.53
CA TYR A 219 7.06 -10.08 -13.67
C TYR A 219 6.94 -8.55 -13.82
N GLY A 220 5.93 -8.10 -14.58
CA GLY A 220 5.74 -6.70 -14.97
C GLY A 220 5.64 -6.45 -16.49
N ALA A 221 5.99 -7.44 -17.31
CA ALA A 221 5.78 -7.39 -18.76
C ALA A 221 4.30 -7.65 -19.10
N SER A 222 3.70 -6.78 -19.90
CA SER A 222 2.38 -7.01 -20.48
C SER A 222 2.48 -8.14 -21.52
N ALA A 223 2.21 -9.38 -21.12
CA ALA A 223 2.03 -10.46 -22.07
C ALA A 223 0.68 -10.30 -22.78
N ASN A 224 0.68 -10.33 -24.11
CA ASN A 224 -0.53 -10.62 -24.89
C ASN A 224 -0.92 -12.07 -24.61
N MET A 225 -1.58 -12.32 -23.47
CA MET A 225 -2.03 -13.66 -23.10
C MET A 225 -3.22 -14.05 -23.97
N THR A 226 -3.03 -15.02 -24.86
CA THR A 226 -4.16 -15.76 -25.42
C THR A 226 -4.74 -16.64 -24.31
N LEU A 227 -6.03 -16.49 -24.02
CA LEU A 227 -6.75 -17.36 -23.07
C LEU A 227 -6.89 -18.76 -23.69
N ASP A 228 -6.01 -19.69 -23.31
CA ASP A 228 -6.17 -21.09 -23.71
C ASP A 228 -7.46 -21.68 -23.09
N LYS A 229 -7.85 -22.87 -23.58
CA LYS A 229 -9.09 -23.54 -23.16
C LYS A 229 -9.10 -23.82 -21.64
N THR A 230 -7.99 -24.29 -21.08
CA THR A 230 -7.87 -24.61 -19.64
C THR A 230 -8.06 -23.38 -18.75
N ARG A 231 -7.55 -22.21 -19.18
CA ARG A 231 -7.76 -20.94 -18.49
C ARG A 231 -9.19 -20.42 -18.64
N ARG A 232 -9.83 -20.62 -19.81
CA ARG A 232 -11.26 -20.33 -19.96
C ARG A 232 -12.11 -21.19 -19.04
N ASP A 233 -11.82 -22.49 -18.98
CA ASP A 233 -12.54 -23.42 -18.09
C ASP A 233 -12.40 -23.02 -16.61
N THR A 234 -11.22 -22.51 -16.23
CA THR A 234 -10.97 -21.94 -14.90
C THR A 234 -11.84 -20.71 -14.60
N LEU A 235 -11.81 -19.72 -15.50
CA LEU A 235 -12.61 -18.50 -15.37
C LEU A 235 -14.12 -18.80 -15.46
N ASN A 236 -14.48 -19.95 -16.03
CA ASN A 236 -15.85 -20.43 -16.16
C ASN A 236 -16.36 -21.21 -14.94
N SER A 237 -15.54 -21.45 -13.91
CA SER A 237 -15.97 -22.15 -12.68
C SER A 237 -17.01 -21.35 -11.89
N ASP A 238 -18.01 -22.02 -11.28
CA ASP A 238 -19.13 -21.41 -10.53
C ASP A 238 -18.73 -20.61 -9.30
N ASP A 239 -17.44 -20.64 -8.96
CA ASP A 239 -16.84 -19.91 -7.86
C ASP A 239 -16.15 -18.62 -8.29
N THR A 240 -16.45 -18.09 -9.47
CA THR A 240 -15.91 -16.83 -9.99
C THR A 240 -16.90 -15.68 -9.80
N SER A 241 -16.53 -14.68 -9.00
CA SER A 241 -17.21 -13.39 -8.98
C SER A 241 -16.58 -12.45 -9.99
N ILE A 242 -17.41 -11.71 -10.72
CA ILE A 242 -16.97 -10.77 -11.77
C ILE A 242 -17.44 -9.38 -11.40
N ARG A 243 -16.52 -8.42 -11.43
CA ARG A 243 -16.83 -6.99 -11.38
C ARG A 243 -16.35 -6.35 -12.67
N LEU A 244 -17.22 -5.59 -13.34
CA LEU A 244 -16.93 -4.96 -14.62
C LEU A 244 -17.15 -3.46 -14.54
N VAL A 245 -16.17 -2.71 -15.04
CA VAL A 245 -16.26 -1.27 -15.26
C VAL A 245 -15.93 -0.99 -16.72
N GLN A 246 -16.76 -0.17 -17.36
CA GLN A 246 -16.60 0.18 -18.77
C GLN A 246 -16.76 1.69 -18.96
N SER A 247 -15.88 2.26 -19.78
CA SER A 247 -16.00 3.62 -20.32
C SER A 247 -15.84 3.55 -21.84
N GLY A 248 -16.77 4.14 -22.60
CA GLY A 248 -16.80 4.03 -24.05
C GLY A 248 -17.17 2.64 -24.58
N GLY A 249 -17.21 2.49 -25.90
CA GLY A 249 -17.61 1.26 -26.57
C GLY A 249 -19.11 0.94 -26.45
N VAL A 250 -19.50 -0.26 -26.91
CA VAL A 250 -20.90 -0.71 -26.83
C VAL A 250 -21.18 -1.19 -25.40
N LEU A 251 -22.14 -0.55 -24.74
CA LEU A 251 -22.56 -0.94 -23.39
C LEU A 251 -23.36 -2.25 -23.46
N SER A 252 -22.80 -3.31 -22.91
CA SER A 252 -23.48 -4.60 -22.73
C SER A 252 -23.14 -5.18 -21.37
N SER A 253 -24.12 -5.66 -20.61
CA SER A 253 -23.85 -6.31 -19.32
C SER A 253 -23.78 -7.82 -19.56
N PRO A 254 -22.60 -8.45 -19.59
CA PRO A 254 -22.51 -9.88 -19.77
C PRO A 254 -23.21 -10.58 -18.61
N THR A 255 -24.17 -11.46 -18.90
CA THR A 255 -24.92 -12.23 -17.90
C THR A 255 -24.31 -13.60 -17.64
N THR A 256 -23.40 -14.05 -18.52
CA THR A 256 -22.65 -15.31 -18.40
C THR A 256 -21.16 -15.07 -18.56
N LYS A 257 -20.34 -16.02 -18.09
CA LYS A 257 -18.88 -15.94 -18.14
C LYS A 257 -18.38 -16.03 -19.59
N GLU A 258 -19.03 -16.84 -20.42
CA GLU A 258 -18.77 -16.93 -21.86
C GLU A 258 -19.06 -15.60 -22.55
N SER A 259 -20.18 -14.95 -22.20
CA SER A 259 -20.52 -13.63 -22.73
C SER A 259 -19.53 -12.55 -22.30
N LEU A 260 -18.92 -12.69 -21.12
CA LEU A 260 -17.87 -11.79 -20.64
C LEU A 260 -16.56 -11.98 -21.41
N VAL A 261 -16.11 -13.23 -21.61
CA VAL A 261 -14.90 -13.51 -22.41
C VAL A 261 -15.11 -12.99 -23.83
N ALA A 262 -16.26 -13.29 -24.44
CA ALA A 262 -16.62 -12.76 -25.76
C ALA A 262 -16.66 -11.23 -25.77
N LYS A 263 -17.13 -10.60 -24.68
CA LYS A 263 -17.11 -9.14 -24.55
C LYS A 263 -15.68 -8.59 -24.55
N ILE A 264 -14.76 -9.18 -23.79
CA ILE A 264 -13.34 -8.75 -23.75
C ILE A 264 -12.69 -8.92 -25.13
N GLU A 265 -12.92 -10.05 -25.79
CA GLU A 265 -12.37 -10.35 -27.13
C GLU A 265 -12.91 -9.39 -28.20
N ASN A 266 -14.19 -9.02 -28.12
CA ASN A 266 -14.83 -8.13 -29.09
C ASN A 266 -14.78 -6.65 -28.72
N TYR A 267 -14.37 -6.30 -27.51
CA TYR A 267 -14.30 -4.92 -27.04
C TYR A 267 -13.49 -3.99 -27.96
N PRO A 268 -12.36 -4.40 -28.57
CA PRO A 268 -11.60 -3.55 -29.50
C PRO A 268 -12.34 -3.09 -30.76
N ASN A 269 -13.43 -3.78 -31.12
CA ASN A 269 -14.05 -3.72 -32.45
C ASN A 269 -15.20 -2.71 -32.57
N PHE A 270 -15.42 -1.83 -31.59
CA PHE A 270 -16.45 -0.79 -31.70
C PHE A 270 -16.05 0.35 -32.65
N GLU A 271 -17.05 0.95 -33.29
CA GLU A 271 -16.88 2.05 -34.25
C GLU A 271 -16.45 3.36 -33.56
N LYS A 272 -15.79 4.28 -34.30
CA LYS A 272 -15.35 5.59 -33.77
C LYS A 272 -16.48 6.39 -33.12
N GLY A 273 -17.72 6.23 -33.57
CA GLY A 273 -18.90 6.88 -32.96
C GLY A 273 -19.21 6.44 -31.53
N ALA A 274 -18.82 5.22 -31.14
CA ALA A 274 -18.95 4.71 -29.78
C ALA A 274 -17.74 5.07 -28.88
N ALA A 275 -16.75 5.79 -29.40
CA ALA A 275 -15.59 6.23 -28.62
C ALA A 275 -15.96 7.40 -27.68
N ALA A 276 -15.75 7.19 -26.38
CA ALA A 276 -15.91 8.20 -25.34
C ALA A 276 -14.55 8.68 -24.82
N PRO A 277 -14.46 9.88 -24.22
CA PRO A 277 -13.32 10.24 -23.40
C PRO A 277 -13.13 9.22 -22.28
N TYR A 278 -11.95 8.59 -22.21
CA TYR A 278 -11.66 7.55 -21.20
C TYR A 278 -10.44 7.88 -20.35
N ARG A 279 -9.50 8.69 -20.88
CA ARG A 279 -8.30 9.15 -20.17
C ARG A 279 -7.97 10.59 -20.46
N ILE A 280 -7.31 11.21 -19.50
CA ILE A 280 -6.61 12.48 -19.66
C ILE A 280 -5.11 12.28 -19.47
N VAL A 281 -4.33 13.11 -20.14
CA VAL A 281 -2.89 13.25 -19.91
C VAL A 281 -2.69 14.59 -19.22
N VAL A 282 -2.15 14.57 -18.01
CA VAL A 282 -1.90 15.74 -17.19
C VAL A 282 -0.40 16.03 -17.22
N TRP A 283 -0.04 17.28 -17.51
CA TRP A 283 1.33 17.76 -17.40
C TRP A 283 1.53 18.60 -16.15
N PRO A 284 2.63 18.41 -15.41
CA PRO A 284 2.93 19.25 -14.28
C PRO A 284 3.34 20.64 -14.75
N TYR A 285 2.94 21.68 -14.00
CA TYR A 285 3.28 23.06 -14.35
C TYR A 285 4.79 23.34 -14.30
N SER A 286 5.56 22.55 -13.54
CA SER A 286 7.02 22.62 -13.45
C SER A 286 7.75 22.38 -14.76
N MET A 287 7.06 21.79 -15.75
CA MET A 287 7.60 21.57 -17.11
C MET A 287 7.45 22.77 -18.04
N LEU A 288 6.73 23.81 -17.63
CA LEU A 288 6.50 24.98 -18.48
C LEU A 288 7.75 25.88 -18.54
N PRO A 289 8.07 26.47 -19.70
CA PRO A 289 9.28 27.28 -19.88
C PRO A 289 9.39 28.49 -18.94
N ASN A 290 8.24 29.05 -18.53
CA ASN A 290 8.17 30.20 -17.62
C ASN A 290 7.85 29.80 -16.17
N TRP A 291 7.99 28.52 -15.81
CA TRP A 291 7.91 28.10 -14.41
C TRP A 291 9.11 28.66 -13.63
N LYS A 292 8.85 29.37 -12.52
CA LYS A 292 9.92 29.99 -11.73
C LYS A 292 10.69 28.93 -10.94
N SER A 293 11.98 28.83 -11.20
CA SER A 293 12.90 28.00 -10.41
C SER A 293 12.82 28.39 -8.93
N GLY A 294 12.67 27.39 -8.06
CA GLY A 294 12.49 27.59 -6.61
C GLY A 294 11.04 27.64 -6.12
N SER A 295 10.05 27.71 -7.03
CA SER A 295 8.66 27.41 -6.65
C SER A 295 8.63 25.94 -6.20
N LYS A 296 8.22 25.71 -4.94
CA LYS A 296 8.15 24.35 -4.39
C LYS A 296 7.17 23.53 -5.23
N SER A 297 7.69 22.64 -6.07
CA SER A 297 6.87 21.62 -6.69
C SER A 297 6.33 20.71 -5.59
N LEU A 298 5.04 20.39 -5.62
CA LEU A 298 4.56 19.25 -4.86
C LEU A 298 5.28 18.01 -5.40
N SER A 299 6.00 17.29 -4.54
CA SER A 299 6.39 15.93 -4.90
C SER A 299 5.15 15.04 -4.77
N LEU A 300 4.48 14.83 -5.90
CA LEU A 300 3.28 14.00 -6.02
C LEU A 300 3.57 12.54 -5.65
N MET A 301 4.80 12.10 -5.91
CA MET A 301 5.28 10.80 -5.47
C MET A 301 5.09 10.58 -3.97
N ASN A 302 5.35 11.58 -3.14
CA ASN A 302 5.23 11.42 -1.70
C ASN A 302 3.77 11.31 -1.25
N ALA A 303 2.87 12.11 -1.84
CA ALA A 303 1.44 12.04 -1.54
C ALA A 303 0.87 10.64 -1.85
N ARG A 304 1.19 10.14 -3.04
CA ARG A 304 0.79 8.79 -3.48
C ARG A 304 1.38 7.73 -2.57
N ALA A 305 2.69 7.80 -2.30
CA ALA A 305 3.36 6.86 -1.41
C ALA A 305 2.75 6.85 0.01
N PHE A 306 2.42 8.02 0.57
CA PHE A 306 1.78 8.10 1.89
C PHE A 306 0.43 7.41 1.90
N PHE A 307 -0.38 7.66 0.87
CA PHE A 307 -1.67 7.03 0.74
C PHE A 307 -1.58 5.51 0.56
N MET A 308 -0.65 5.05 -0.26
CA MET A 308 -0.39 3.62 -0.46
C MET A 308 -0.02 2.94 0.86
N ARG A 309 0.83 3.57 1.66
CA ARG A 309 1.22 3.07 2.98
C ARG A 309 0.07 3.11 3.98
N TYR A 310 -0.74 4.16 3.97
CA TYR A 310 -1.98 4.24 4.75
C TYR A 310 -2.90 3.05 4.47
N GLN A 311 -3.19 2.76 3.20
CA GLN A 311 -4.07 1.65 2.81
C GLN A 311 -3.53 0.31 3.26
N ARG A 312 -2.24 0.06 3.07
CA ARG A 312 -1.57 -1.17 3.53
C ARG A 312 -1.68 -1.37 5.05
N LEU A 313 -1.47 -0.31 5.82
CA LEU A 313 -1.61 -0.36 7.27
C LEU A 313 -3.06 -0.63 7.69
N MET A 314 -4.02 0.00 7.02
CA MET A 314 -5.45 -0.22 7.28
C MET A 314 -5.90 -1.64 6.91
N ASP A 315 -5.48 -2.17 5.77
CA ASP A 315 -5.81 -3.53 5.33
C ASP A 315 -5.21 -4.57 6.28
N LEU A 316 -3.94 -4.40 6.66
CA LEU A 316 -3.29 -5.29 7.62
C LEU A 316 -3.94 -5.15 9.00
N SER A 317 -4.27 -3.94 9.45
CA SER A 317 -4.97 -3.73 10.71
C SER A 317 -6.35 -4.40 10.72
N ALA A 318 -7.11 -4.28 9.62
CA ALA A 318 -8.40 -4.93 9.46
C ALA A 318 -8.26 -6.45 9.57
N LEU A 319 -7.24 -7.05 8.96
CA LEU A 319 -6.94 -8.48 9.09
C LEU A 319 -6.69 -8.89 10.55
N TYR A 320 -5.84 -8.15 11.27
CA TYR A 320 -5.59 -8.42 12.70
C TYR A 320 -6.86 -8.25 13.55
N THR A 321 -7.64 -7.21 13.29
CA THR A 321 -8.91 -6.95 13.99
C THR A 321 -9.89 -8.09 13.77
N ASP A 322 -10.04 -8.50 12.52
CA ASP A 322 -10.97 -9.53 12.14
C ASP A 322 -10.60 -10.88 12.75
N SER A 323 -9.30 -11.19 12.77
CA SER A 323 -8.78 -12.39 13.43
C SER A 323 -9.03 -12.40 14.94
N GLN A 324 -9.08 -11.24 15.58
CA GLN A 324 -9.40 -11.13 16.99
C GLN A 324 -10.89 -11.36 17.22
N LEU A 325 -11.75 -10.74 16.41
CA LEU A 325 -13.21 -10.84 16.56
C LEU A 325 -13.74 -12.22 16.15
N ARG A 326 -13.11 -12.86 15.18
CA ARG A 326 -13.51 -14.13 14.57
C ARG A 326 -12.38 -15.16 14.63
N SER A 327 -11.82 -15.35 15.82
CA SER A 327 -10.64 -16.21 16.01
C SER A 327 -10.81 -17.66 15.55
N ASP A 328 -12.05 -18.13 15.40
CA ASP A 328 -12.41 -19.44 14.85
C ASP A 328 -12.24 -19.57 13.33
N LEU A 329 -12.13 -18.44 12.64
CA LEU A 329 -11.88 -18.32 11.20
C LEU A 329 -10.41 -18.08 10.88
N TYR A 330 -9.49 -18.23 11.85
CA TYR A 330 -8.08 -17.94 11.63
C TYR A 330 -7.14 -18.96 12.31
N TYR A 331 -6.02 -19.23 11.65
CA TYR A 331 -4.85 -19.89 12.22
C TYR A 331 -3.84 -18.84 12.68
N PHE A 332 -3.16 -19.14 13.78
CA PHE A 332 -2.19 -18.23 14.43
C PHE A 332 -0.84 -18.91 14.58
N PRO A 333 -0.18 -19.31 13.48
CA PRO A 333 1.00 -20.17 13.55
C PRO A 333 2.19 -19.50 14.27
N PHE A 334 2.22 -18.16 14.27
CA PHE A 334 3.32 -17.36 14.83
C PHE A 334 3.00 -16.77 16.21
N TYR A 335 1.90 -17.17 16.86
CA TYR A 335 1.50 -16.65 18.18
C TYR A 335 1.44 -17.75 19.25
N PRO A 336 2.31 -17.71 20.27
CA PRO A 336 2.29 -18.68 21.36
C PRO A 336 1.00 -18.63 22.19
N GLY A 337 0.62 -19.79 22.72
CA GLY A 337 -0.66 -20.07 23.38
C GLY A 337 -0.75 -19.36 24.71
N GLY A 338 -1.87 -18.66 24.93
CA GLY A 338 -2.15 -17.90 26.15
C GLY A 338 -2.02 -16.38 26.02
N LYS A 339 -1.27 -15.86 25.05
CA LYS A 339 -1.13 -14.40 24.81
C LYS A 339 -1.69 -13.92 23.45
N LYS A 340 -2.43 -14.78 22.75
CA LYS A 340 -2.94 -14.52 21.38
C LYS A 340 -3.81 -13.25 21.32
N SER A 341 -4.84 -13.15 22.15
CA SER A 341 -5.77 -12.01 22.09
C SER A 341 -5.09 -10.67 22.36
N SER A 342 -4.21 -10.58 23.37
CA SER A 342 -3.52 -9.32 23.69
C SER A 342 -2.48 -8.93 22.65
N ALA A 343 -1.73 -9.89 22.10
CA ALA A 343 -0.77 -9.63 21.03
C ALA A 343 -1.43 -9.13 19.74
N LEU A 344 -2.52 -9.78 19.30
CA LEU A 344 -3.27 -9.39 18.10
C LEU A 344 -3.92 -8.01 18.28
N THR A 345 -4.55 -7.76 19.43
CA THR A 345 -5.13 -6.45 19.77
C THR A 345 -4.06 -5.37 19.71
N LYS A 346 -2.88 -5.65 20.28
CA LYS A 346 -1.76 -4.73 20.30
C LYS A 346 -1.28 -4.41 18.89
N GLN A 347 -1.05 -5.42 18.04
CA GLN A 347 -0.62 -5.22 16.65
C GLN A 347 -1.65 -4.47 15.82
N ALA A 348 -2.95 -4.83 15.94
CA ALA A 348 -4.03 -4.10 15.29
C ALA A 348 -4.00 -2.62 15.68
N THR A 349 -3.85 -2.34 16.97
CA THR A 349 -3.82 -0.99 17.54
C THR A 349 -2.61 -0.19 17.05
N LEU A 350 -1.41 -0.78 17.04
CA LEU A 350 -0.20 -0.16 16.49
C LEU A 350 -0.37 0.20 15.00
N LEU A 351 -0.95 -0.70 14.21
CA LEU A 351 -1.20 -0.47 12.78
C LEU A 351 -2.23 0.65 12.55
N ARG A 352 -3.33 0.71 13.33
CA ARG A 352 -4.31 1.82 13.23
C ARG A 352 -3.69 3.15 13.64
N ALA A 353 -2.92 3.16 14.71
CA ALA A 353 -2.22 4.35 15.18
C ALA A 353 -1.25 4.88 14.11
N ALA A 354 -0.47 4.00 13.50
CA ALA A 354 0.38 4.36 12.35
C ALA A 354 -0.43 4.81 11.13
N ALA A 355 -1.60 4.23 10.86
CA ALA A 355 -2.47 4.69 9.77
C ALA A 355 -3.01 6.11 10.04
N ARG A 356 -3.47 6.42 11.25
CA ARG A 356 -3.91 7.78 11.64
C ARG A 356 -2.81 8.83 11.49
N CYS A 357 -1.57 8.44 11.75
CA CYS A 357 -0.41 9.28 11.44
C CYS A 357 -0.33 9.63 9.96
N TYR A 358 -0.43 8.63 9.07
CA TYR A 358 -0.47 8.90 7.63
C TYR A 358 -1.66 9.73 7.23
N GLU A 359 -2.82 9.56 7.87
CA GLU A 359 -4.00 10.37 7.61
C GLU A 359 -3.73 11.87 7.83
N THR A 360 -3.07 12.20 8.94
CA THR A 360 -2.65 13.58 9.24
C THR A 360 -1.66 14.10 8.20
N LEU A 361 -0.66 13.28 7.83
CA LEU A 361 0.33 13.64 6.82
C LEU A 361 -0.28 13.84 5.42
N ILE A 362 -1.24 12.98 5.05
CA ILE A 362 -1.98 13.08 3.78
C ILE A 362 -2.83 14.36 3.81
N SER A 363 -3.53 14.63 4.91
CA SER A 363 -4.30 15.87 5.11
C SER A 363 -3.42 17.11 4.97
N ASP A 364 -2.26 17.15 5.62
CA ASP A 364 -1.32 18.27 5.53
C ASP A 364 -0.71 18.42 4.14
N CYS A 365 -0.37 17.30 3.50
CA CYS A 365 0.09 17.26 2.11
C CYS A 365 -0.98 17.79 1.15
N MET A 366 -2.25 17.40 1.32
CA MET A 366 -3.37 17.94 0.55
C MET A 366 -3.61 19.43 0.81
N LYS A 367 -3.50 19.87 2.07
CA LYS A 367 -3.82 21.25 2.45
C LYS A 367 -2.73 22.25 2.11
N TYR A 368 -1.47 21.90 2.32
CA TYR A 368 -0.33 22.82 2.24
C TYR A 368 0.66 22.47 1.13
N GLY A 369 0.46 21.34 0.44
CA GLY A 369 1.41 20.89 -0.58
C GLY A 369 2.76 20.44 -0.06
N LYS A 370 2.90 20.30 1.26
CA LYS A 370 4.12 19.84 1.91
C LYS A 370 4.03 18.35 2.18
N CYS A 371 4.31 17.56 1.15
CA CYS A 371 4.32 16.11 1.23
C CYS A 371 5.72 15.61 1.63
N SER A 372 6.28 16.14 2.71
CA SER A 372 7.62 15.78 3.20
C SER A 372 7.55 15.42 4.65
N PHE A 373 8.38 14.48 5.09
CA PHE A 373 8.56 14.21 6.51
C PHE A 373 9.48 15.27 7.12
N GLU A 374 8.94 16.42 7.51
CA GLU A 374 9.72 17.32 8.36
C GLU A 374 9.78 16.72 9.78
N LEU A 375 10.96 16.74 10.43
CA LEU A 375 11.14 16.16 11.76
C LEU A 375 10.15 16.71 12.80
N ASN A 376 9.70 17.96 12.62
CA ASN A 376 8.71 18.59 13.49
C ASN A 376 7.29 18.02 13.28
N GLN A 377 7.01 17.44 12.10
CA GLN A 377 5.75 16.74 11.81
C GLN A 377 5.77 15.29 12.30
N VAL A 378 6.96 14.71 12.53
CA VAL A 378 7.04 13.39 13.19
C VAL A 378 6.48 13.45 14.60
N GLU A 379 6.63 14.58 15.27
CA GLU A 379 6.01 14.85 16.57
C GLU A 379 4.50 15.16 16.48
N GLN A 380 4.00 15.47 15.28
CA GLN A 380 2.58 15.72 15.00
C GLN A 380 1.77 14.45 14.78
N CYS A 381 2.41 13.27 14.80
CA CYS A 381 1.77 12.03 15.25
C CYS A 381 1.37 12.13 16.73
N LYS A 382 0.60 13.17 17.09
CA LYS A 382 -0.09 13.27 18.36
C LYS A 382 -1.19 12.24 18.29
N LEU A 383 -0.88 11.04 18.77
CA LEU A 383 -1.86 10.05 19.14
C LEU A 383 -2.84 10.80 20.05
N GLU A 384 -4.07 11.00 19.55
CA GLU A 384 -5.06 11.82 20.24
C GLU A 384 -5.24 11.30 21.67
N SER A 385 -5.58 12.20 22.59
CA SER A 385 -5.50 12.04 24.05
C SER A 385 -6.27 10.86 24.69
N GLY A 386 -6.87 9.97 23.90
CA GLY A 386 -7.37 8.67 24.34
C GLY A 386 -6.31 7.55 24.38
N ASP A 387 -5.13 7.78 23.79
CA ASP A 387 -4.08 6.77 23.64
C ASP A 387 -2.96 6.90 24.70
N ALA A 388 -3.31 7.30 25.94
CA ALA A 388 -2.36 7.52 27.03
C ALA A 388 -1.56 6.27 27.43
N ASP A 389 -2.01 5.08 27.03
CA ASP A 389 -1.43 3.79 27.40
C ASP A 389 -0.28 3.31 26.49
N PHE A 390 0.10 4.07 25.45
CA PHE A 390 1.21 3.65 24.60
C PHE A 390 2.55 3.76 25.32
N THR A 391 3.18 2.61 25.50
CA THR A 391 4.55 2.50 26.02
C THR A 391 5.54 3.14 25.05
N TYR A 392 6.76 3.40 25.52
CA TYR A 392 7.84 3.86 24.66
C TYR A 392 8.06 2.95 23.44
N ASN A 393 8.01 1.63 23.63
CA ASN A 393 8.15 0.66 22.55
C ASN A 393 7.01 0.74 21.54
N ASP A 394 5.80 1.06 21.98
CA ASP A 394 4.65 1.22 21.09
C ASP A 394 4.82 2.47 20.21
N ARG A 395 5.26 3.58 20.81
CA ARG A 395 5.60 4.81 20.07
C ARG A 395 6.73 4.58 19.07
N PHE A 396 7.74 3.79 19.45
CA PHE A 396 8.80 3.39 18.53
C PHE A 396 8.27 2.55 17.36
N ALA A 397 7.41 1.56 17.63
CA ALA A 397 6.80 0.74 16.60
C ALA A 397 5.92 1.58 15.64
N ILE A 398 5.09 2.48 16.18
CA ILE A 398 4.26 3.39 15.39
C ILE A 398 5.14 4.27 14.50
N ASN A 399 6.14 4.95 15.08
CA ASN A 399 7.05 5.80 14.30
C ASN A 399 7.86 5.00 13.28
N SER A 400 8.18 3.74 13.57
CA SER A 400 8.89 2.85 12.64
C SER A 400 8.02 2.48 11.44
N LEU A 401 6.72 2.22 11.65
CA LEU A 401 5.75 1.98 10.58
C LEU A 401 5.52 3.21 9.70
N VAL A 402 5.63 4.41 10.27
CA VAL A 402 5.41 5.67 9.54
C VAL A 402 6.68 6.16 8.82
N TYR A 403 7.81 6.22 9.50
CA TYR A 403 9.02 6.89 9.00
C TYR A 403 10.20 5.95 8.77
N GLY A 404 10.08 4.68 9.14
CA GLY A 404 11.22 3.77 9.26
C GLY A 404 11.96 3.94 10.59
N ALA A 405 12.70 2.90 11.01
CA ALA A 405 13.31 2.81 12.33
C ALA A 405 14.38 3.87 12.57
N GLY A 406 15.19 4.19 11.56
CA GLY A 406 16.21 5.23 11.68
C GLY A 406 15.60 6.58 12.05
N MET A 407 14.56 7.00 11.32
CA MET A 407 13.83 8.24 11.61
C MET A 407 13.04 8.15 12.91
N ALA A 408 12.49 6.98 13.25
CA ALA A 408 11.82 6.76 14.52
C ALA A 408 12.75 6.97 15.73
N ARG A 409 13.99 6.45 15.67
CA ARG A 409 15.02 6.68 16.71
C ARG A 409 15.37 8.16 16.82
N LEU A 410 15.57 8.83 15.69
CA LEU A 410 15.88 10.25 15.66
C LEU A 410 14.75 11.10 16.25
N ALA A 411 13.50 10.76 15.93
CA ALA A 411 12.34 11.47 16.44
C ALA A 411 12.14 11.26 17.94
N LEU A 412 12.24 10.02 18.43
CA LEU A 412 12.10 9.72 19.85
C LEU A 412 13.23 10.33 20.68
N SER A 413 14.46 10.33 20.18
CA SER A 413 15.58 10.97 20.89
C SER A 413 15.39 12.48 21.02
N LYS A 414 14.82 13.15 20.00
CA LYS A 414 14.44 14.57 20.09
C LYS A 414 13.31 14.82 21.09
N SER A 415 12.26 13.98 21.09
CA SER A 415 11.18 14.07 22.08
C SER A 415 11.69 13.88 23.49
N ALA A 416 12.52 12.85 23.73
CA ALA A 416 13.10 12.57 25.03
C ALA A 416 13.93 13.76 25.57
N ARG A 417 14.76 14.38 24.72
CA ARG A 417 15.52 15.59 25.08
C ARG A 417 14.62 16.76 25.47
N ARG A 418 13.48 16.94 24.78
CA ARG A 418 12.51 18.00 25.10
C ARG A 418 11.82 17.75 26.45
N ASP A 419 11.50 16.50 26.72
CA ASP A 419 10.81 16.08 27.95
C ASP A 419 11.77 15.94 29.15
N GLY A 420 13.05 16.29 28.98
CA GLY A 420 14.07 16.19 30.03
C GLY A 420 14.48 14.74 30.35
N VAL A 421 14.15 13.78 29.49
CA VAL A 421 14.51 12.37 29.62
C VAL A 421 15.90 12.16 29.03
N SER A 422 16.82 11.57 29.81
CA SER A 422 18.18 11.26 29.35
C SER A 422 18.15 10.28 28.17
N VAL A 423 18.85 10.63 27.08
CA VAL A 423 18.99 9.77 25.89
C VAL A 423 19.81 8.52 26.21
N ASP A 424 20.68 8.55 27.24
CA ASP A 424 21.47 7.38 27.66
C ASP A 424 20.62 6.29 28.33
N ALA A 425 19.42 6.65 28.81
CA ALA A 425 18.42 5.68 29.24
C ALA A 425 17.80 4.91 28.06
N LEU A 426 17.96 5.42 26.83
CA LEU A 426 17.55 4.77 25.59
C LEU A 426 18.71 3.90 25.07
N LYS A 427 19.07 2.85 25.80
CA LYS A 427 20.05 1.86 25.31
C LYS A 427 19.44 1.07 24.14
N PHE A 428 19.79 1.48 22.92
CA PHE A 428 19.50 0.70 21.72
C PHE A 428 20.66 -0.28 21.48
N GLU A 429 20.49 -1.55 21.81
CA GLU A 429 21.50 -2.56 21.47
C GLU A 429 21.52 -2.80 19.93
N SER A 430 22.69 -2.49 19.36
CA SER A 430 23.16 -2.56 17.98
C SER A 430 22.48 -1.64 16.94
N ILE A 431 23.22 -0.56 16.66
CA ILE A 431 23.20 0.23 15.43
C ILE A 431 24.03 -0.54 14.40
N ASP A 432 23.52 -0.68 13.18
CA ASP A 432 24.35 -1.02 12.02
C ASP A 432 25.33 0.15 11.82
N ASP A 433 26.65 -0.10 11.94
CA ASP A 433 27.71 0.90 12.13
C ASP A 433 27.71 2.02 11.07
N SER A 434 27.05 1.82 9.93
CA SER A 434 26.95 2.78 8.83
C SER A 434 26.10 4.02 9.16
N LEU A 435 25.08 3.92 10.02
CA LEU A 435 24.21 5.07 10.37
C LEU A 435 24.77 5.88 11.55
N ALA A 436 25.57 5.27 12.43
CA ALA A 436 26.28 5.95 13.51
C ALA A 436 27.32 6.94 12.96
N ILE A 437 27.92 6.63 11.81
CA ILE A 437 28.93 7.47 11.16
C ILE A 437 28.30 8.75 10.57
N MET A 438 27.04 8.71 10.11
CA MET A 438 26.36 9.90 9.57
C MET A 438 25.81 10.86 10.64
N LEU A 439 25.65 10.41 11.90
CA LEU A 439 25.06 11.22 12.98
C LEU A 439 26.11 11.73 14.00
N ASN A 440 27.37 11.32 13.89
CA ASN A 440 28.44 11.66 14.83
C ASN A 440 29.42 12.76 14.37
N SER A 441 29.13 13.53 13.32
CA SER A 441 30.00 14.65 12.89
C SER A 441 29.85 15.95 13.71
N GLY A 442 29.45 15.84 14.98
CA GLY A 442 29.40 16.98 15.91
C GLY A 442 29.86 16.58 17.30
N GLU A 443 31.16 16.77 17.58
CA GLU A 443 31.74 16.66 18.91
C GLU A 443 31.01 17.55 19.90
N VAL A 444 30.33 16.98 20.91
CA VAL A 444 30.36 17.37 22.34
C VAL A 444 29.80 16.19 23.15
N PHE A 445 30.32 15.99 24.38
CA PHE A 445 29.86 15.12 25.47
C PHE A 445 30.62 13.80 25.69
N LYS A 446 31.85 13.94 26.21
CA LYS A 446 32.43 13.02 27.19
C LYS A 446 32.26 13.63 28.60
N SER A 447 31.95 12.81 29.59
CA SER A 447 31.45 13.11 30.95
C SER A 447 29.96 13.48 30.92
N ILE A 448 29.07 12.70 31.53
CA ILE A 448 28.96 12.48 32.98
C ILE A 448 28.40 11.06 33.24
N GLY A 449 28.94 10.36 34.23
CA GLY A 449 28.48 9.04 34.64
C GLY A 449 27.09 9.06 35.25
N VAL A 450 26.24 8.10 34.85
CA VAL A 450 24.99 7.77 35.54
C VAL A 450 24.87 6.25 35.66
N ALA A 451 24.61 5.81 36.88
CA ALA A 451 24.43 4.42 37.28
C ALA A 451 23.03 3.89 36.96
N ASP A 452 23.02 2.69 36.43
CA ASP A 452 22.10 1.57 36.65
C ASP A 452 20.60 1.84 36.93
N SER A 453 19.78 1.65 35.90
CA SER A 453 18.49 0.97 36.04
C SER A 453 18.26 0.11 34.79
N SER A 454 18.49 -1.19 34.93
CA SER A 454 18.35 -2.20 33.89
C SER A 454 16.89 -2.41 33.47
N VAL A 455 16.51 -1.81 32.34
CA VAL A 455 15.40 -2.34 31.52
C VAL A 455 15.97 -3.49 30.69
N ASN A 456 15.53 -4.71 30.98
CA ASN A 456 16.01 -5.91 30.30
C ASN A 456 15.34 -6.02 28.92
N PHE A 457 16.06 -5.66 27.86
CA PHE A 457 15.57 -5.62 26.46
C PHE A 457 15.60 -6.98 25.72
N LYS A 458 15.80 -8.09 26.43
CA LYS A 458 16.00 -9.42 25.82
C LYS A 458 14.79 -9.97 25.05
N ASP A 459 13.57 -9.48 25.28
CA ASP A 459 12.36 -9.98 24.61
C ASP A 459 12.05 -9.31 23.24
N SER A 460 12.97 -8.51 22.68
CA SER A 460 12.69 -7.70 21.48
C SER A 460 13.68 -7.88 20.32
N GLU A 461 14.14 -9.10 20.02
CA GLU A 461 15.02 -9.35 18.86
C GLU A 461 14.45 -8.86 17.51
N TRP A 462 13.12 -8.79 17.36
CA TRP A 462 12.49 -8.26 16.14
C TRP A 462 12.63 -6.73 15.98
N ILE A 463 12.98 -6.00 17.04
CA ILE A 463 13.17 -4.53 17.05
C ILE A 463 14.52 -4.11 16.43
N LYS A 464 15.44 -5.05 16.19
CA LYS A 464 16.73 -4.77 15.53
C LYS A 464 16.62 -4.54 14.02
N LYS A 465 15.48 -4.87 13.40
CA LYS A 465 15.23 -4.68 11.96
C LYS A 465 14.79 -3.23 11.67
N SER A 466 15.06 -2.73 10.46
CA SER A 466 14.68 -1.37 10.04
C SER A 466 13.15 -1.18 10.08
N GLY A 467 12.63 0.04 10.11
CA GLY A 467 11.18 0.25 10.37
C GLY A 467 10.28 -0.11 9.19
N THR A 468 10.81 -0.06 7.95
CA THR A 468 10.18 -0.71 6.79
C THR A 468 10.05 -2.21 6.99
N ASP A 469 10.98 -2.83 7.72
CA ASP A 469 10.94 -4.25 8.05
C ASP A 469 9.82 -4.57 9.05
N LEU A 470 9.35 -3.60 9.84
CA LEU A 470 8.28 -3.86 10.81
C LEU A 470 6.95 -4.15 10.10
N TYR A 471 6.58 -3.38 9.06
CA TYR A 471 5.37 -3.69 8.29
C TYR A 471 5.46 -5.08 7.66
N TYR A 472 6.58 -5.42 7.03
CA TYR A 472 6.76 -6.73 6.38
C TYR A 472 6.84 -7.87 7.38
N ALA A 473 7.44 -7.66 8.55
CA ALA A 473 7.41 -8.62 9.64
C ALA A 473 5.98 -8.84 10.18
N LEU A 474 5.21 -7.76 10.38
CA LEU A 474 3.80 -7.88 10.79
C LEU A 474 2.95 -8.55 9.71
N LEU A 475 3.26 -8.33 8.42
CA LEU A 475 2.59 -8.99 7.32
C LEU A 475 2.94 -10.48 7.24
N ALA A 476 4.22 -10.82 7.41
CA ALA A 476 4.70 -12.19 7.45
C ALA A 476 4.04 -12.95 8.62
N ASN A 477 3.94 -12.29 9.77
CA ASN A 477 3.30 -12.80 10.98
C ASN A 477 1.78 -12.70 11.01
N ALA A 478 1.14 -12.21 9.94
CA ALA A 478 -0.31 -12.01 9.97
C ALA A 478 -1.05 -13.35 10.17
N PRO A 479 -2.19 -13.36 10.88
CA PRO A 479 -3.05 -14.54 10.98
C PRO A 479 -3.38 -15.11 9.62
N MET A 480 -3.54 -16.42 9.53
CA MET A 480 -3.91 -17.10 8.30
C MET A 480 -5.39 -17.38 8.28
N LYS A 481 -6.08 -17.09 7.19
CA LYS A 481 -7.53 -17.27 7.13
C LYS A 481 -7.90 -18.74 6.97
N ARG A 482 -8.90 -19.17 7.73
CA ARG A 482 -9.54 -20.47 7.65
C ARG A 482 -10.85 -20.34 6.90
N MET A 483 -11.05 -21.20 5.91
CA MET A 483 -12.34 -21.34 5.25
C MET A 483 -13.09 -22.50 5.91
N GLN A 484 -14.17 -22.19 6.64
CA GLN A 484 -15.12 -23.22 7.06
C GLN A 484 -16.06 -23.48 5.88
N LEU A 485 -16.03 -24.70 5.33
CA LEU A 485 -17.09 -25.17 4.47
C LEU A 485 -18.03 -26.03 5.30
N GLU A 486 -19.31 -25.72 5.29
CA GLU A 486 -20.31 -26.67 5.74
C GLU A 486 -20.57 -27.67 4.61
N ASP A 487 -20.56 -28.97 4.91
CA ASP A 487 -21.08 -29.95 3.98
C ASP A 487 -22.60 -29.80 3.81
N LYS A 488 -23.18 -30.64 2.96
CA LYS A 488 -24.64 -30.64 2.72
C LYS A 488 -25.46 -30.88 3.98
N ASP A 489 -24.85 -31.42 5.04
CA ASP A 489 -25.47 -31.73 6.32
C ASP A 489 -25.19 -30.64 7.37
N GLY A 490 -24.57 -29.51 6.98
CA GLY A 490 -24.21 -28.43 7.88
C GLY A 490 -22.99 -28.72 8.76
N LYS A 491 -22.26 -29.82 8.51
CA LYS A 491 -21.06 -30.16 9.29
C LYS A 491 -19.84 -29.46 8.71
N PRO A 492 -18.97 -28.89 9.56
CA PRO A 492 -17.74 -28.31 9.10
C PRO A 492 -16.87 -29.39 8.46
N THR A 493 -16.66 -29.28 7.15
CA THR A 493 -15.67 -30.04 6.40
C THR A 493 -14.44 -29.17 6.18
N LEU A 494 -13.27 -29.81 6.25
CA LEU A 494 -12.01 -29.19 5.89
C LEU A 494 -12.09 -28.70 4.43
N ALA A 495 -12.15 -27.39 4.25
CA ALA A 495 -12.29 -26.78 2.93
C ALA A 495 -11.14 -27.22 2.01
N LYS A 496 -11.47 -27.51 0.75
CA LYS A 496 -10.45 -27.82 -0.27
C LYS A 496 -9.82 -26.57 -0.88
N ALA A 497 -10.53 -25.44 -0.89
CA ALA A 497 -10.14 -24.24 -1.60
C ALA A 497 -10.24 -23.00 -0.70
N GLY A 498 -9.17 -22.20 -0.65
CA GLY A 498 -9.12 -20.93 0.08
C GLY A 498 -8.80 -21.04 1.58
N ASP A 499 -8.58 -22.25 2.10
CA ASP A 499 -7.98 -22.40 3.42
C ASP A 499 -6.46 -22.22 3.30
N GLU A 500 -5.93 -21.13 3.86
CA GLU A 500 -4.53 -20.76 3.67
C GLU A 500 -3.55 -21.82 4.21
N SER A 501 -3.93 -22.59 5.22
CA SER A 501 -3.10 -23.67 5.77
C SER A 501 -3.03 -24.86 4.82
N ARG A 502 -4.14 -25.18 4.17
CA ARG A 502 -4.19 -26.20 3.12
C ARG A 502 -3.45 -25.73 1.87
N ASP A 503 -3.53 -24.45 1.54
CA ASP A 503 -2.79 -23.91 0.40
C ASP A 503 -1.28 -24.01 0.62
N ALA A 504 -0.81 -23.81 1.86
CA ALA A 504 0.57 -24.07 2.26
C ALA A 504 0.97 -25.53 2.07
N LEU A 505 0.07 -26.46 2.41
CA LEU A 505 0.23 -27.88 2.13
C LEU A 505 0.28 -28.22 0.64
N THR A 506 -0.59 -27.64 -0.17
CA THR A 506 -0.64 -27.97 -1.60
C THR A 506 0.61 -27.48 -2.34
N LEU A 507 1.27 -26.41 -1.88
CA LEU A 507 2.59 -25.99 -2.38
C LEU A 507 3.67 -27.07 -2.21
N CYS A 508 3.50 -27.99 -1.27
CA CYS A 508 4.37 -29.15 -1.10
C CYS A 508 4.06 -30.29 -2.04
N GLU A 509 2.78 -30.54 -2.29
CA GLU A 509 2.31 -31.65 -3.10
C GLU A 509 2.56 -31.40 -4.60
N GLY A 510 2.49 -30.13 -5.03
CA GLY A 510 2.70 -29.68 -6.41
C GLY A 510 3.94 -28.81 -6.61
N GLY A 511 4.65 -29.00 -7.73
CA GLY A 511 5.67 -28.06 -8.21
C GLY A 511 7.11 -28.30 -7.72
N ALA A 512 7.88 -27.21 -7.55
CA ALA A 512 9.33 -27.23 -7.30
C ALA A 512 9.75 -27.82 -5.94
N TYR A 513 8.79 -28.05 -5.04
CA TYR A 513 9.00 -28.63 -3.71
C TYR A 513 8.51 -30.08 -3.59
N LYS A 514 8.03 -30.65 -4.70
CA LYS A 514 7.59 -32.06 -4.75
C LYS A 514 8.72 -32.98 -4.29
N GLY A 515 8.48 -33.75 -3.23
CA GLY A 515 9.46 -34.67 -2.62
C GLY A 515 10.35 -34.07 -1.53
N LYS A 516 10.26 -32.75 -1.25
CA LYS A 516 10.91 -32.13 -0.07
C LYS A 516 10.03 -32.11 1.17
N CYS A 517 8.72 -32.23 0.98
CA CYS A 517 7.77 -32.36 2.08
C CYS A 517 7.49 -33.85 2.29
N ILE A 518 7.97 -34.38 3.41
CA ILE A 518 7.92 -35.82 3.75
C ILE A 518 6.53 -36.23 4.28
N LEU A 519 5.62 -35.27 4.46
CA LEU A 519 4.39 -35.44 5.20
C LEU A 519 3.19 -35.47 4.25
N ASP A 520 2.37 -36.53 4.33
CA ASP A 520 1.00 -36.50 3.79
C ASP A 520 0.15 -35.48 4.56
N GLY A 521 -1.01 -35.07 4.03
CA GLY A 521 -1.84 -34.04 4.64
C GLY A 521 -2.20 -34.30 6.11
N ASP A 522 -2.47 -35.55 6.49
CA ASP A 522 -2.79 -35.91 7.88
C ASP A 522 -1.54 -35.90 8.76
N GLN A 523 -0.39 -36.32 8.22
CA GLN A 523 0.92 -36.24 8.87
C GLN A 523 1.40 -34.81 9.03
N TYR A 524 1.05 -33.87 8.14
CA TYR A 524 1.43 -32.47 8.29
C TYR A 524 0.76 -31.81 9.47
N TYR A 525 -0.55 -32.01 9.63
CA TYR A 525 -1.25 -31.52 10.81
C TYR A 525 -0.64 -32.17 12.05
N LYS A 526 -0.47 -33.51 12.07
CA LYS A 526 0.21 -34.17 13.20
C LYS A 526 1.62 -33.60 13.45
N ALA A 527 2.39 -33.30 12.41
CA ALA A 527 3.76 -32.80 12.51
C ALA A 527 3.88 -31.35 12.98
N LEU A 528 2.92 -30.49 12.63
CA LEU A 528 2.78 -29.16 13.23
C LEU A 528 2.61 -29.23 14.76
N PHE A 529 2.07 -30.36 15.23
CA PHE A 529 1.60 -30.56 16.59
C PHE A 529 2.43 -31.59 17.36
N ASP A 530 3.38 -32.25 16.70
CA ASP A 530 4.26 -33.24 17.30
C ASP A 530 5.37 -32.51 18.07
N SER A 531 5.69 -33.06 19.25
CA SER A 531 6.84 -32.61 20.05
C SER A 531 8.18 -32.96 19.38
N GLU A 532 8.17 -33.84 18.38
CA GLU A 532 9.36 -34.16 17.60
C GLU A 532 9.85 -32.96 16.78
N THR A 533 11.08 -32.55 17.08
CA THR A 533 11.75 -31.37 16.51
C THR A 533 11.77 -31.37 14.99
N GLN A 534 11.89 -32.54 14.34
CA GLN A 534 12.01 -32.65 12.89
C GLN A 534 10.69 -32.39 12.16
N HIS A 535 9.58 -32.92 12.68
CA HIS A 535 8.23 -32.70 12.16
C HIS A 535 7.81 -31.23 12.27
N LYS A 536 8.05 -30.62 13.43
CA LYS A 536 7.83 -29.18 13.66
C LYS A 536 8.66 -28.32 12.69
N GLN A 537 9.93 -28.66 12.48
CA GLN A 537 10.80 -27.94 11.55
C GLN A 537 10.32 -28.05 10.10
N ASN A 538 9.91 -29.24 9.66
CA ASN A 538 9.37 -29.43 8.32
C ASN A 538 8.12 -28.59 8.11
N ALA A 539 7.16 -28.64 9.04
CA ALA A 539 5.97 -27.83 8.95
C ALA A 539 6.26 -26.33 8.91
N MET A 540 7.29 -25.89 9.66
CA MET A 540 7.77 -24.53 9.63
C MET A 540 8.38 -24.11 8.30
N ASN A 541 9.17 -24.97 7.69
CA ASN A 541 9.73 -24.71 6.38
C ASN A 541 8.63 -24.53 5.32
N ILE A 542 7.57 -25.35 5.40
CA ILE A 542 6.41 -25.30 4.50
C ILE A 542 5.66 -23.98 4.68
N LEU A 543 5.33 -23.64 5.93
CA LEU A 543 4.64 -22.41 6.24
C LEU A 543 5.46 -21.18 5.83
N SER A 544 6.75 -21.17 6.14
CA SER A 544 7.69 -20.11 5.76
C SER A 544 7.75 -19.93 4.25
N THR A 545 7.80 -21.04 3.50
CA THR A 545 7.77 -21.03 2.04
C THR A 545 6.46 -20.45 1.53
N TRP A 546 5.32 -20.84 2.10
CA TRP A 546 4.02 -20.28 1.73
C TRP A 546 3.96 -18.77 2.01
N VAL A 547 4.36 -18.31 3.20
CA VAL A 547 4.37 -16.88 3.53
C VAL A 547 5.28 -16.11 2.57
N LEU A 548 6.45 -16.65 2.25
CA LEU A 548 7.36 -16.05 1.29
C LEU A 548 6.71 -15.92 -0.09
N GLN A 549 6.18 -17.01 -0.64
CA GLN A 549 5.63 -17.06 -2.00
C GLN A 549 4.31 -16.28 -2.14
N VAL A 550 3.45 -16.33 -1.13
CA VAL A 550 2.09 -15.78 -1.21
C VAL A 550 2.01 -14.36 -0.64
N ARG A 551 2.86 -14.00 0.34
CA ARG A 551 2.78 -12.70 1.02
C ARG A 551 3.91 -11.73 0.64
N LEU A 552 5.15 -12.18 0.65
CA LEU A 552 6.31 -11.29 0.55
C LEU A 552 6.82 -11.12 -0.89
N LEU A 553 6.97 -12.21 -1.63
CA LEU A 553 7.53 -12.20 -2.98
C LEU A 553 6.69 -11.38 -3.98
N PRO A 554 5.35 -11.45 -4.00
CA PRO A 554 4.55 -10.64 -4.91
C PRO A 554 4.69 -9.14 -4.64
N LEU A 555 4.83 -8.75 -3.36
CA LEU A 555 5.12 -7.37 -2.98
C LEU A 555 6.52 -6.97 -3.40
N SER A 556 7.52 -7.81 -3.13
CA SER A 556 8.91 -7.61 -3.56
C SER A 556 8.99 -7.31 -5.04
N GLN A 557 8.44 -8.18 -5.89
CA GLN A 557 8.43 -8.00 -7.33
C GLN A 557 7.78 -6.68 -7.76
N ALA A 558 6.62 -6.34 -7.18
CA ALA A 558 5.93 -5.10 -7.48
C ALA A 558 6.76 -3.86 -7.13
N PHE A 559 7.47 -3.87 -5.99
CA PHE A 559 8.35 -2.78 -5.60
C PHE A 559 9.62 -2.72 -6.46
N CYS A 560 10.22 -3.85 -6.81
CA CYS A 560 11.46 -3.88 -7.58
C CYS A 560 11.27 -3.49 -9.04
N ALA A 561 10.06 -3.68 -9.57
CA ALA A 561 9.67 -3.10 -10.85
C ALA A 561 9.66 -1.55 -10.83
N GLN A 562 9.47 -0.93 -9.66
CA GLN A 562 9.44 0.53 -9.50
C GLN A 562 10.80 1.10 -9.07
N SER A 563 11.47 0.45 -8.12
CA SER A 563 12.75 0.87 -7.58
C SER A 563 13.55 -0.33 -7.05
N LEU A 564 14.73 -0.54 -7.62
CA LEU A 564 15.66 -1.57 -7.15
C LEU A 564 16.22 -1.30 -5.74
N MET A 565 16.13 -0.06 -5.26
CA MET A 565 16.60 0.34 -3.93
C MET A 565 15.57 0.10 -2.82
N HIS A 566 14.40 -0.45 -3.17
CA HIS A 566 13.35 -0.68 -2.19
C HIS A 566 13.74 -1.81 -1.21
N PRO A 567 13.43 -1.75 0.10
CA PRO A 567 13.85 -2.77 1.08
C PRO A 567 13.37 -4.19 0.78
N MET A 568 12.31 -4.34 -0.01
CA MET A 568 11.81 -5.63 -0.47
C MET A 568 12.57 -6.21 -1.67
N CYS A 569 13.50 -5.47 -2.27
CA CYS A 569 14.35 -5.93 -3.38
C CYS A 569 15.52 -6.74 -2.90
N ARG A 570 15.17 -7.83 -2.23
CA ARG A 570 16.04 -8.80 -1.60
C ARG A 570 15.83 -10.16 -2.25
N SER A 571 16.82 -11.03 -2.13
CA SER A 571 16.67 -12.41 -2.57
C SER A 571 15.59 -13.13 -1.73
N PRO A 572 14.97 -14.21 -2.23
CA PRO A 572 14.03 -15.01 -1.45
C PRO A 572 14.60 -15.45 -0.08
N GLU A 573 15.88 -15.78 -0.02
CA GLU A 573 16.60 -16.17 1.21
C GLU A 573 16.67 -15.01 2.21
N GLN A 574 16.89 -13.79 1.74
CA GLN A 574 16.91 -12.60 2.58
C GLN A 574 15.50 -12.18 3.01
N LEU A 575 14.47 -12.43 2.20
CA LEU A 575 13.08 -12.16 2.59
C LEU A 575 12.59 -13.07 3.72
N ILE A 576 13.18 -14.27 3.86
CA ILE A 576 12.95 -15.16 5.01
C ILE A 576 13.35 -14.48 6.33
N GLU A 577 14.26 -13.50 6.31
CA GLU A 577 14.58 -12.73 7.50
C GLU A 577 13.36 -12.00 8.07
N TYR A 578 12.30 -11.73 7.31
CA TYR A 578 11.07 -11.14 7.86
C TYR A 578 10.21 -12.13 8.66
N LEU A 579 10.47 -13.42 8.53
CA LEU A 579 9.78 -14.46 9.27
C LEU A 579 10.30 -14.54 10.72
N PRO A 580 9.44 -14.96 11.67
CA PRO A 580 9.89 -15.25 13.01
C PRO A 580 10.77 -16.50 12.98
N GLN A 581 11.92 -16.44 13.67
CA GLN A 581 12.86 -17.57 13.77
C GLN A 581 12.26 -18.75 14.55
N GLU A 582 11.29 -18.47 15.43
CA GLU A 582 10.58 -19.46 16.20
C GLU A 582 9.07 -19.32 15.98
N ALA A 583 8.42 -20.37 15.48
CA ALA A 583 6.98 -20.50 15.63
C ALA A 583 6.67 -21.37 16.83
N ASN A 584 5.91 -20.79 17.75
CA ASN A 584 5.33 -21.52 18.86
C ASN A 584 3.88 -21.86 18.51
N PHE A 585 3.73 -22.95 17.75
CA PHE A 585 2.43 -23.59 17.61
C PHE A 585 1.99 -24.07 18.99
N THR A 586 0.82 -23.60 19.39
CA THR A 586 0.15 -24.07 20.59
C THR A 586 -1.23 -24.49 20.17
N VAL A 587 -1.44 -25.79 20.28
CA VAL A 587 -2.70 -26.44 20.04
C VAL A 587 -3.48 -26.37 21.34
N GLY A 588 -4.77 -25.98 21.26
CA GLY A 588 -5.71 -26.35 22.32
C GLY A 588 -5.86 -27.88 22.36
N ALA A 589 -6.51 -28.43 23.37
CA ALA A 589 -6.60 -29.87 23.62
C ALA A 589 -7.08 -30.72 22.43
N ASP A 590 -7.68 -30.13 21.39
CA ASP A 590 -8.46 -30.89 20.42
C ASP A 590 -7.82 -31.00 19.03
N ALA A 591 -6.65 -30.40 18.76
CA ALA A 591 -5.98 -30.42 17.43
C ALA A 591 -6.84 -30.02 16.21
N ASN A 592 -8.10 -29.63 16.45
CA ASN A 592 -9.16 -29.37 15.50
C ASN A 592 -10.25 -28.51 16.18
N PHE A 593 -10.50 -27.32 15.63
CA PHE A 593 -11.85 -26.94 15.21
C PHE A 593 -13.00 -26.84 16.23
N VAL A 594 -12.78 -26.34 17.43
CA VAL A 594 -13.88 -25.71 18.16
C VAL A 594 -13.62 -24.22 18.10
N ALA A 595 -14.46 -23.50 17.35
CA ALA A 595 -14.63 -22.07 17.53
C ALA A 595 -14.67 -21.84 19.04
N GLN A 596 -13.80 -20.99 19.60
CA GLN A 596 -14.00 -20.58 20.99
C GLN A 596 -15.48 -20.27 21.08
N THR A 597 -16.23 -21.03 21.89
CA THR A 597 -17.68 -20.84 21.99
C THR A 597 -17.79 -19.36 22.29
N PRO A 598 -18.27 -18.53 21.35
CA PRO A 598 -18.01 -17.10 21.39
C PRO A 598 -18.45 -16.69 22.77
N THR A 599 -17.52 -16.17 23.57
CA THR A 599 -17.84 -15.79 24.94
C THR A 599 -19.02 -14.85 24.75
N PRO A 600 -20.24 -15.21 25.21
CA PRO A 600 -21.44 -14.50 24.82
C PRO A 600 -21.15 -13.04 25.06
N PRO A 601 -21.33 -12.15 24.05
CA PRO A 601 -20.93 -10.76 24.14
C PRO A 601 -21.41 -10.27 25.50
N PRO A 602 -20.52 -9.70 26.33
CA PRO A 602 -20.82 -9.40 27.72
C PRO A 602 -22.18 -8.78 27.74
N THR A 603 -23.14 -9.44 28.42
CA THR A 603 -24.55 -9.03 28.37
C THR A 603 -24.55 -7.54 28.58
N PRO A 604 -24.96 -6.73 27.57
CA PRO A 604 -24.72 -5.30 27.60
C PRO A 604 -25.23 -4.84 28.94
N VAL A 605 -24.32 -4.36 29.80
CA VAL A 605 -24.66 -3.93 31.15
C VAL A 605 -25.78 -2.95 30.93
N ARG A 606 -27.00 -3.36 31.31
CA ARG A 606 -28.19 -2.59 31.01
C ARG A 606 -27.87 -1.22 31.56
N PRO A 607 -27.77 -0.17 30.72
CA PRO A 607 -27.35 1.12 31.20
C PRO A 607 -28.25 1.43 32.39
N PRO A 608 -27.67 1.82 33.55
CA PRO A 608 -28.47 2.10 34.73
C PRO A 608 -29.61 2.98 34.27
N LYS A 609 -30.86 2.54 34.56
CA LYS A 609 -32.07 3.25 34.13
C LYS A 609 -31.81 4.71 34.43
N LEU A 610 -31.64 5.52 33.38
CA LEU A 610 -31.49 6.95 33.56
C LEU A 610 -32.74 7.37 34.35
N PRO A 611 -32.57 8.12 35.45
CA PRO A 611 -33.73 8.68 36.12
C PRO A 611 -34.58 9.38 35.05
N PRO A 612 -35.92 9.28 35.13
CA PRO A 612 -36.80 9.93 34.17
C PRO A 612 -36.34 11.38 34.03
N ARG A 613 -36.02 11.79 32.79
CA ARG A 613 -35.62 13.17 32.51
C ARG A 613 -36.71 14.07 33.07
N GLU A 614 -36.32 14.99 33.95
CA GLU A 614 -37.21 16.07 34.34
C GLU A 614 -37.76 16.74 33.07
N PRO A 615 -39.05 17.09 33.04
CA PRO A 615 -39.64 17.80 31.92
C PRO A 615 -38.78 19.02 31.64
N ILE A 616 -38.17 19.05 30.44
CA ILE A 616 -37.48 20.25 30.00
C ILE A 616 -38.58 21.23 29.61
N ASP A 617 -38.83 22.22 30.47
CA ASP A 617 -39.61 23.41 30.13
C ASP A 617 -38.89 24.13 29.00
N ARG A 618 -39.21 23.73 27.76
CA ARG A 618 -38.80 24.48 26.58
C ARG A 618 -39.76 25.64 26.46
N PRO A 619 -39.30 26.91 26.56
CA PRO A 619 -40.15 28.04 26.25
C PRO A 619 -40.70 27.84 24.82
N CYS A 620 -42.01 27.91 24.69
CA CYS A 620 -42.69 27.77 23.40
C CYS A 620 -42.08 28.79 22.42
N PRO A 621 -41.57 28.36 21.26
CA PRO A 621 -41.08 29.31 20.27
C PRO A 621 -42.24 30.23 19.86
N PRO A 622 -42.01 31.56 19.80
CA PRO A 622 -43.07 32.55 19.60
C PRO A 622 -43.80 32.44 18.25
N SER A 623 -43.33 31.57 17.34
CA SER A 623 -43.97 31.29 16.06
C SER A 623 -45.04 30.20 16.09
N ILE A 624 -45.22 29.48 17.22
CA ILE A 624 -46.10 28.29 17.29
C ILE A 624 -47.20 28.43 18.35
N CYS A 625 -47.10 29.39 19.27
CA CYS A 625 -48.13 29.63 20.28
C CYS A 625 -49.07 30.77 19.83
N LEU A 626 -50.20 30.39 19.22
CA LEU A 626 -51.39 31.21 18.96
C LEU A 626 -52.61 30.54 19.59
#